data_AF-A0A9E3XWY3-F1
#
_entry.id   AF-A0A9E3XWY3-F1
#
_cell.length_a   1.000
_cell.length_b   1.000
_cell.length_c   1.000
_cell.angle_alpha   90.00
_cell.angle_beta   90.00
_cell.angle_gamma   90.00
#
_symmetry.space_group_name_H-M   'P 1'
#
loop_
_entity.id
_entity.type
_entity.pdbx_description
1 polymer ?
#
loop_
_entity_poly.entity_id
_entity_poly.type
_entity_poly.pdbx_seq_one_letter_code
_entity_poly.pdbx_strand_id
1 'polypeptide(L)'
;EDFLVNEFAQHIKAFDSYPGINLTQGNYALSMVWNGDARQGLLSVEESGGNPDDYKWGLGAPETELWMDNWCILKGAANLDACYNFINFILDPANSAIDVAFHGYNTGIAAAREALPADTKYLEIIYFTDEEVSRMRSGSLDNQESVVAIYNKTKAAAGA
;
A
#
# COMPACT_ATOMS: atom_id res chain seq x y z
N GLU A 1 11.93 -13.59 16.86
CA GLU A 1 13.05 -12.64 17.07
C GLU A 1 14.32 -13.17 16.41
N ASP A 2 14.83 -14.32 16.85
CA ASP A 2 16.12 -14.88 16.39
C ASP A 2 16.30 -14.89 14.87
N PHE A 3 15.37 -15.50 14.12
CA PHE A 3 15.38 -15.46 12.65
C PHE A 3 15.45 -14.04 12.08
N LEU A 4 14.62 -13.10 12.57
CA LEU A 4 14.59 -11.74 12.04
C LEU A 4 15.91 -11.00 12.29
N VAL A 5 16.47 -11.13 13.48
CA VAL A 5 17.65 -10.37 13.91
C VAL A 5 18.95 -11.00 13.41
N ASN A 6 19.09 -12.32 13.54
CA ASN A 6 20.37 -13.00 13.33
C ASN A 6 20.50 -13.64 11.95
N GLU A 7 19.40 -13.92 11.25
CA GLU A 7 19.43 -14.55 9.93
C GLU A 7 19.00 -13.59 8.82
N PHE A 8 17.85 -12.91 8.99
CA PHE A 8 17.22 -12.13 7.94
C PHE A 8 17.77 -10.71 7.80
N ALA A 9 18.10 -10.04 8.92
CA ALA A 9 18.46 -8.63 8.94
C ALA A 9 19.60 -8.25 7.97
N GLN A 10 20.61 -9.12 7.81
CA GLN A 10 21.75 -8.90 6.92
C GLN A 10 21.38 -8.78 5.43
N HIS A 11 20.17 -9.19 5.06
CA HIS A 11 19.65 -9.12 3.70
C HIS A 11 18.77 -7.88 3.46
N ILE A 12 18.52 -7.07 4.50
CA ILE A 12 17.68 -5.88 4.41
C ILE A 12 18.57 -4.68 4.08
N LYS A 13 18.26 -4.01 2.98
CA LYS A 13 18.98 -2.79 2.56
C LYS A 13 18.40 -1.51 3.18
N ALA A 14 17.08 -1.44 3.34
CA ALA A 14 16.39 -0.26 3.82
C ALA A 14 15.04 -0.62 4.47
N PHE A 15 14.59 0.24 5.38
CA PHE A 15 13.23 0.24 5.92
C PHE A 15 12.53 1.49 5.38
N ASP A 16 11.79 1.31 4.29
CA ASP A 16 11.13 2.36 3.53
C ASP A 16 9.64 2.00 3.41
N SER A 17 8.77 2.96 3.75
CA SER A 17 7.32 2.75 3.66
C SER A 17 6.79 2.96 2.24
N TYR A 18 7.52 3.64 1.35
CA TYR A 18 7.10 3.88 -0.04
C TYR A 18 8.21 3.52 -1.05
N PRO A 19 8.63 2.24 -1.10
CA PRO A 19 9.78 1.82 -1.89
C PRO A 19 9.49 1.67 -3.39
N GLY A 20 8.26 1.84 -3.86
CA GLY A 20 7.84 1.53 -5.23
C GLY A 20 8.73 2.17 -6.30
N ILE A 21 8.93 3.48 -6.22
CA ILE A 21 9.83 4.21 -7.15
C ILE A 21 11.29 3.83 -6.93
N ASN A 22 11.73 3.68 -5.67
CA ASN A 22 13.10 3.29 -5.38
C ASN A 22 13.45 1.91 -5.94
N LEU A 23 12.50 0.96 -5.89
CA LEU A 23 12.63 -0.37 -6.47
C LEU A 23 12.76 -0.28 -7.99
N THR A 24 11.92 0.53 -8.66
CA THR A 24 11.96 0.68 -10.12
C THR A 24 13.13 1.52 -10.63
N GLN A 25 13.89 2.15 -9.74
CA GLN A 25 15.20 2.77 -10.04
C GLN A 25 16.38 1.79 -9.87
N GLY A 26 16.11 0.53 -9.54
CA GLY A 26 17.14 -0.50 -9.36
C GLY A 26 17.85 -0.45 -8.00
N ASN A 27 17.32 0.29 -7.01
CA ASN A 27 17.91 0.33 -5.68
C ASN A 27 17.72 -0.99 -4.90
N TYR A 28 16.68 -1.75 -5.24
CA TYR A 28 16.29 -3.00 -4.59
C TYR A 28 16.00 -4.08 -5.63
N ALA A 29 16.30 -5.33 -5.31
CA ALA A 29 15.92 -6.48 -6.15
C ALA A 29 14.52 -7.02 -5.82
N LEU A 30 14.05 -6.77 -4.59
CA LEU A 30 12.75 -7.17 -4.06
C LEU A 30 12.36 -6.19 -2.95
N SER A 31 11.07 -5.88 -2.83
CA SER A 31 10.53 -5.12 -1.69
C SER A 31 9.17 -5.66 -1.29
N MET A 32 8.89 -5.60 0.02
CA MET A 32 7.51 -5.48 0.47
C MET A 32 7.04 -4.07 0.14
N VAL A 33 5.88 -3.92 -0.48
CA VAL A 33 5.41 -2.64 -0.98
C VAL A 33 3.88 -2.64 -1.03
N TRP A 34 3.27 -1.49 -0.76
CA TRP A 34 1.82 -1.34 -0.88
C TRP A 34 1.40 -1.34 -2.35
N ASN A 35 0.21 -1.86 -2.65
CA ASN A 35 -0.22 -2.08 -4.03
C ASN A 35 -0.33 -0.78 -4.86
N GLY A 36 -0.83 0.31 -4.28
CA GLY A 36 -0.87 1.61 -4.93
C GLY A 36 0.52 2.23 -5.11
N ASP A 37 1.43 2.06 -4.15
CA ASP A 37 2.84 2.49 -4.29
C ASP A 37 3.59 1.70 -5.36
N ALA A 38 3.36 0.37 -5.45
CA ALA A 38 3.85 -0.45 -6.54
C ALA A 38 3.33 0.05 -7.90
N ARG A 39 2.05 0.40 -7.98
CA ARG A 39 1.45 0.99 -9.18
C ARG A 39 2.13 2.31 -9.57
N GLN A 40 2.42 3.20 -8.61
CA GLN A 40 3.18 4.43 -8.89
C GLN A 40 4.58 4.12 -9.44
N GLY A 41 5.26 3.13 -8.88
CA GLY A 41 6.55 2.66 -9.39
C GLY A 41 6.47 2.22 -10.86
N LEU A 42 5.47 1.41 -11.23
CA LEU A 42 5.26 0.94 -12.60
C LEU A 42 4.89 2.07 -13.57
N LEU A 43 3.99 2.97 -13.16
CA LEU A 43 3.66 4.17 -13.95
C LEU A 43 4.90 5.03 -14.21
N SER A 44 5.74 5.24 -13.19
CA SER A 44 6.99 6.00 -13.34
C SER A 44 7.97 5.35 -14.34
N VAL A 45 7.98 4.01 -14.44
CA VAL A 45 8.78 3.30 -15.45
C VAL A 45 8.26 3.62 -16.85
N GLU A 46 6.95 3.56 -17.10
CA GLU A 46 6.37 3.91 -18.39
C GLU A 46 6.63 5.38 -18.77
N GLU A 47 6.42 6.30 -17.83
CA GLU A 47 6.58 7.74 -18.05
C GLU A 47 8.03 8.12 -18.38
N SER A 48 8.99 7.38 -17.82
CA SER A 48 10.42 7.55 -18.12
C SER A 48 10.89 6.80 -19.38
N GLY A 49 9.99 6.10 -20.08
CA GLY A 49 10.29 5.36 -21.30
C GLY A 49 10.92 3.97 -21.07
N GLY A 50 10.85 3.45 -19.84
CA GLY A 50 11.29 2.10 -19.49
C GLY A 50 10.26 1.03 -19.82
N ASN A 51 10.60 -0.22 -19.48
CA ASN A 51 9.75 -1.39 -19.69
C ASN A 51 9.17 -1.92 -18.35
N PRO A 52 7.86 -1.74 -18.08
CA PRO A 52 7.25 -2.25 -16.85
C PRO A 52 7.28 -3.77 -16.71
N ASP A 53 7.41 -4.51 -17.81
CA ASP A 53 7.46 -5.98 -17.80
C ASP A 53 8.72 -6.54 -17.14
N ASP A 54 9.74 -5.70 -16.92
CA ASP A 54 10.95 -6.03 -16.17
C ASP A 54 10.65 -6.22 -14.66
N TYR A 55 9.44 -5.82 -14.22
CA TYR A 55 8.97 -5.90 -12.83
C TYR A 55 7.82 -6.89 -12.69
N LYS A 56 7.71 -7.48 -11.50
CA LYS A 56 6.61 -8.38 -11.14
C LYS A 56 6.02 -7.97 -9.80
N TRP A 57 4.72 -7.67 -9.82
CA TRP A 57 3.90 -7.57 -8.62
C TRP A 57 3.39 -8.96 -8.25
N GLY A 58 3.27 -9.23 -6.94
CA GLY A 58 2.71 -10.47 -6.43
C GLY A 58 2.24 -10.32 -5.00
N LEU A 59 1.23 -11.13 -4.65
CA LEU A 59 0.73 -11.24 -3.28
C LEU A 59 1.48 -12.33 -2.52
N GLY A 60 1.84 -12.05 -1.26
CA GLY A 60 2.47 -13.01 -0.38
C GLY A 60 1.66 -14.31 -0.23
N ALA A 61 2.36 -15.43 -0.03
CA ALA A 61 1.76 -16.74 0.21
C ALA A 61 2.35 -17.38 1.49
N PRO A 62 1.58 -18.20 2.23
CA PRO A 62 0.18 -18.59 1.95
C PRO A 62 -0.83 -17.47 2.23
N GLU A 63 -0.49 -16.51 3.08
CA GLU A 63 -1.32 -15.37 3.48
C GLU A 63 -0.59 -14.05 3.20
N THR A 64 -1.36 -12.97 3.10
CA THR A 64 -0.85 -11.60 2.95
C THR A 64 -1.67 -10.62 3.80
N GLU A 65 -1.18 -9.41 3.99
CA GLU A 65 -1.88 -8.39 4.78
C GLU A 65 -3.05 -7.76 4.00
N LEU A 66 -4.15 -7.51 4.70
CA LEU A 66 -5.24 -6.61 4.29
C LEU A 66 -5.34 -5.45 5.28
N TRP A 67 -5.22 -4.23 4.79
CA TRP A 67 -5.32 -3.01 5.60
C TRP A 67 -6.40 -2.09 5.02
N MET A 68 -6.91 -1.19 5.87
CA MET A 68 -7.95 -0.23 5.49
C MET A 68 -7.73 1.07 6.26
N ASP A 69 -7.50 2.14 5.50
CA ASP A 69 -7.48 3.50 6.04
C ASP A 69 -8.91 4.04 6.17
N ASN A 70 -9.14 4.84 7.20
CA ASN A 70 -10.47 5.38 7.50
C ASN A 70 -10.39 6.89 7.77
N TRP A 71 -11.36 7.64 7.25
CA TRP A 71 -11.56 9.02 7.62
C TRP A 71 -12.19 9.12 9.02
N CYS A 72 -11.58 9.92 9.89
CA CYS A 72 -12.05 10.14 11.26
C CYS A 72 -12.21 11.63 11.54
N ILE A 73 -13.34 12.02 12.14
CA ILE A 73 -13.54 13.37 12.66
C ILE A 73 -13.09 13.39 14.13
N LEU A 74 -12.08 14.22 14.43
CA LEU A 74 -11.57 14.36 15.79
C LEU A 74 -12.60 15.02 16.71
N LYS A 75 -12.66 14.55 17.97
CA LYS A 75 -13.45 15.20 19.01
C LYS A 75 -12.98 16.65 19.19
N GLY A 76 -13.89 17.60 19.03
CA GLY A 76 -13.57 19.03 19.14
C GLY A 76 -13.09 19.68 17.84
N ALA A 77 -13.28 19.04 16.68
CA ALA A 77 -13.02 19.66 15.39
C ALA A 77 -13.73 21.03 15.28
N ALA A 78 -12.97 22.08 14.98
CA ALA A 78 -13.47 23.45 14.98
C ALA A 78 -14.53 23.72 13.88
N ASN A 79 -14.46 22.98 12.78
CA ASN A 79 -15.33 23.15 11.61
C ASN A 79 -16.00 21.83 11.24
N LEU A 80 -16.96 21.41 12.06
CA LEU A 80 -17.62 20.11 11.91
C LEU A 80 -18.34 19.96 10.56
N ASP A 81 -19.02 21.02 10.09
CA ASP A 81 -19.71 21.02 8.80
C ASP A 81 -18.74 20.82 7.63
N ALA A 82 -17.55 21.43 7.70
CA ALA A 82 -16.52 21.24 6.67
C ALA A 82 -15.98 19.80 6.65
N CYS A 83 -15.80 19.18 7.82
CA CYS A 83 -15.40 17.77 7.91
C CYS A 83 -16.44 16.85 7.27
N TYR A 84 -17.74 17.05 7.57
CA TYR A 84 -18.80 16.27 6.93
C TYR A 84 -18.88 16.51 5.43
N ASN A 85 -18.76 17.76 4.98
CA ASN A 85 -18.78 18.09 3.56
C ASN A 85 -17.61 17.43 2.81
N PHE A 86 -16.42 17.39 3.40
CA PHE A 86 -15.27 16.72 2.80
C PHE A 86 -15.47 15.21 2.71
N ILE A 87 -15.95 14.56 3.78
CA ILE A 87 -16.23 13.12 3.74
C ILE A 87 -17.31 12.82 2.70
N ASN A 88 -18.39 13.60 2.65
CA ASN A 88 -19.43 13.47 1.62
C ASN A 88 -18.87 13.66 0.20
N PHE A 89 -17.94 14.59 0.00
CA PHE A 89 -17.26 14.80 -1.27
C PHE A 89 -16.46 13.57 -1.70
N ILE A 90 -15.66 12.98 -0.81
CA ILE A 90 -14.86 11.78 -1.11
C ILE A 90 -15.74 10.52 -1.32
N LEU A 91 -16.89 10.44 -0.64
CA LEU A 91 -17.84 9.33 -0.81
C LEU A 91 -18.62 9.37 -2.13
N ASP A 92 -18.63 10.51 -2.84
CA ASP A 92 -19.21 10.58 -4.18
C ASP A 92 -18.43 9.67 -5.16
N PRO A 93 -19.11 8.80 -5.93
CA PRO A 93 -18.43 7.85 -6.80
C PRO A 93 -17.49 8.47 -7.83
N ALA A 94 -17.81 9.65 -8.38
CA ALA A 94 -16.98 10.30 -9.38
C ALA A 94 -15.70 10.87 -8.75
N ASN A 95 -15.82 11.47 -7.56
CA ASN A 95 -14.65 11.96 -6.82
C ASN A 95 -13.78 10.79 -6.32
N SER A 96 -14.42 9.73 -5.81
CA SER A 96 -13.73 8.53 -5.37
C SER A 96 -12.97 7.85 -6.53
N ALA A 97 -13.54 7.84 -7.74
CA ALA A 97 -12.85 7.31 -8.92
C ALA A 97 -11.61 8.12 -9.30
N ILE A 98 -11.67 9.45 -9.18
CA ILE A 98 -10.49 10.31 -9.38
C ILE A 98 -9.39 9.95 -8.37
N ASP A 99 -9.77 9.74 -7.10
CA ASP A 99 -8.86 9.33 -6.03
C ASP A 99 -8.20 7.98 -6.36
N VAL A 100 -9.00 6.95 -6.65
CA VAL A 100 -8.52 5.61 -7.05
C VAL A 100 -7.56 5.69 -8.24
N ALA A 101 -7.91 6.46 -9.28
CA ALA A 101 -7.07 6.61 -10.48
C ALA A 101 -5.72 7.26 -10.16
N PHE A 102 -5.72 8.22 -9.24
CA PHE A 102 -4.53 8.91 -8.78
C PHE A 102 -3.64 8.01 -7.92
N HIS A 103 -4.13 7.52 -6.77
CA HIS A 103 -3.29 6.82 -5.80
C HIS A 103 -3.19 5.31 -6.01
N GLY A 104 -4.13 4.68 -6.72
CA GLY A 104 -4.08 3.25 -7.02
C GLY A 104 -4.53 2.32 -5.90
N TYR A 105 -5.42 2.78 -5.02
CA TYR A 105 -5.98 1.98 -3.93
C TYR A 105 -7.50 1.88 -4.06
N ASN A 106 -8.08 0.75 -3.68
CA ASN A 106 -9.52 0.60 -3.66
C ASN A 106 -10.11 1.39 -2.48
N THR A 107 -11.01 2.33 -2.76
CA THR A 107 -11.66 3.20 -1.76
C THR A 107 -12.84 2.54 -1.03
N GLY A 108 -13.27 1.35 -1.46
CA GLY A 108 -14.44 0.65 -0.93
C GLY A 108 -15.78 1.18 -1.47
N ILE A 109 -15.78 2.21 -2.31
CA ILE A 109 -16.99 2.74 -2.95
C ILE A 109 -17.32 1.90 -4.18
N ALA A 110 -18.36 1.06 -4.09
CA ALA A 110 -18.71 0.08 -5.13
C ALA A 110 -18.84 0.69 -6.54
N ALA A 111 -19.48 1.86 -6.65
CA ALA A 111 -19.69 2.56 -7.92
C ALA A 111 -18.44 3.30 -8.45
N ALA A 112 -17.38 3.45 -7.65
CA ALA A 112 -16.16 4.16 -8.08
C ALA A 112 -15.44 3.42 -9.21
N ARG A 113 -15.46 2.07 -9.21
CA ARG A 113 -14.81 1.27 -10.25
C ARG A 113 -15.40 1.55 -11.65
N GLU A 114 -16.71 1.72 -11.73
CA GLU A 114 -17.40 2.01 -12.99
C GLU A 114 -17.16 3.45 -13.47
N ALA A 115 -16.86 4.36 -12.54
CA ALA A 115 -16.57 5.76 -12.82
C ALA A 115 -15.08 6.04 -13.12
N LEU A 116 -14.23 5.02 -13.13
CA LEU A 116 -12.81 5.17 -13.44
C LEU A 116 -12.58 5.64 -14.88
N PRO A 117 -11.57 6.51 -15.12
CA PRO A 117 -11.08 6.79 -16.46
C PRO A 117 -10.72 5.50 -17.21
N ALA A 118 -11.11 5.40 -18.48
CA ALA A 118 -10.91 4.19 -19.28
C ALA A 118 -9.42 3.82 -19.51
N ASP A 119 -8.53 4.79 -19.35
CA ASP A 119 -7.08 4.65 -19.45
C ASP A 119 -6.41 4.35 -18.09
N THR A 120 -7.18 4.10 -17.03
CA THR A 120 -6.64 3.69 -15.73
C THR A 120 -5.89 2.37 -15.87
N LYS A 121 -4.57 2.41 -15.73
CA LYS A 121 -3.69 1.24 -15.83
C LYS A 121 -3.61 0.44 -14.53
N TYR A 122 -3.20 -0.82 -14.66
CA TYR A 122 -2.88 -1.74 -13.56
C TYR A 122 -4.05 -1.99 -12.60
N LEU A 123 -5.26 -2.14 -13.13
CA LEU A 123 -6.48 -2.35 -12.33
C LEU A 123 -6.43 -3.64 -11.50
N GLU A 124 -5.70 -4.65 -11.94
CA GLU A 124 -5.46 -5.91 -11.22
C GLU A 124 -4.66 -5.73 -9.93
N ILE A 125 -3.88 -4.65 -9.81
CA ILE A 125 -3.15 -4.30 -8.59
C ILE A 125 -4.04 -3.47 -7.64
N ILE A 126 -5.22 -3.01 -8.10
CA ILE A 126 -6.18 -2.22 -7.31
C ILE A 126 -7.37 -3.08 -6.86
N TYR A 127 -7.92 -3.90 -7.76
CA TYR A 127 -9.11 -4.70 -7.57
C TYR A 127 -8.78 -6.19 -7.65
N PHE A 128 -8.55 -6.78 -6.48
CA PHE A 128 -8.24 -8.21 -6.35
C PHE A 128 -9.48 -9.11 -6.53
N THR A 129 -9.22 -10.34 -6.91
CA THR A 129 -10.24 -11.41 -6.99
C THR A 129 -10.65 -11.91 -5.60
N ASP A 130 -11.83 -12.54 -5.51
CA ASP A 130 -12.30 -13.13 -4.24
C ASP A 130 -11.33 -14.19 -3.69
N GLU A 131 -10.68 -14.96 -4.58
CA GLU A 131 -9.66 -15.94 -4.19
C GLU A 131 -8.44 -15.26 -3.55
N GLU A 132 -7.95 -14.18 -4.14
CA GLU A 132 -6.84 -13.40 -3.57
C GLU A 132 -7.22 -12.79 -2.23
N VAL A 133 -8.40 -12.15 -2.14
CA VAL A 133 -8.93 -11.55 -0.91
C VAL A 133 -9.08 -12.59 0.19
N SER A 134 -9.48 -13.83 -0.14
CA SER A 134 -9.63 -14.91 0.84
C SER A 134 -8.32 -15.29 1.56
N ARG A 135 -7.17 -14.97 0.97
CA ARG A 135 -5.84 -15.19 1.56
C ARG A 135 -5.34 -14.00 2.37
N MET A 136 -6.06 -12.89 2.37
CA MET A 136 -5.63 -11.69 3.07
C MET A 136 -6.12 -11.68 4.52
N ARG A 137 -5.34 -11.09 5.43
CA ARG A 137 -5.63 -11.01 6.87
C ARG A 137 -5.45 -9.59 7.37
N SER A 138 -6.43 -9.09 8.11
CA SER A 138 -6.29 -7.83 8.82
C SER A 138 -5.40 -7.98 10.05
N GLY A 139 -4.49 -7.03 10.22
CA GLY A 139 -3.61 -6.97 11.38
C GLY A 139 -4.36 -6.62 12.67
N SER A 140 -4.05 -7.33 13.75
CA SER A 140 -4.42 -6.96 15.12
C SER A 140 -3.27 -7.35 16.03
N LEU A 141 -2.88 -6.44 16.93
CA LEU A 141 -1.72 -6.62 17.82
C LEU A 141 -2.14 -6.38 19.26
N ASP A 142 -1.90 -7.38 20.12
CA ASP A 142 -2.03 -7.27 21.58
C ASP A 142 -0.65 -7.18 22.29
N ASN A 143 0.43 -7.22 21.53
CA ASN A 143 1.82 -7.31 21.98
C ASN A 143 2.74 -6.24 21.35
N GLN A 144 2.19 -5.04 21.09
CA GLN A 144 2.84 -3.97 20.35
C GLN A 144 4.26 -3.63 20.84
N GLU A 145 4.49 -3.57 22.16
CA GLU A 145 5.82 -3.27 22.71
C GLU A 145 6.87 -4.30 22.28
N SER A 146 6.54 -5.58 22.34
CA SER A 146 7.41 -6.67 21.91
C SER A 146 7.70 -6.61 20.41
N VAL A 147 6.67 -6.33 19.60
CA VAL A 147 6.82 -6.17 18.14
C VAL A 147 7.76 -5.02 17.81
N VAL A 148 7.58 -3.86 18.46
CA VAL A 148 8.44 -2.69 18.27
C VAL A 148 9.87 -2.97 18.74
N ALA A 149 10.05 -3.68 19.86
CA ALA A 149 11.38 -4.05 20.34
C ALA A 149 12.12 -4.97 19.35
N ILE A 150 11.44 -5.99 18.80
CA ILE A 150 12.00 -6.90 17.78
C ILE A 150 12.32 -6.13 16.49
N TYR A 151 11.42 -5.23 16.06
CA TYR A 151 11.63 -4.40 14.88
C TYR A 151 12.88 -3.53 15.02
N ASN A 152 13.05 -2.84 16.15
CA ASN A 152 14.22 -2.00 16.40
C ASN A 152 15.53 -2.80 16.43
N LYS A 153 15.54 -4.00 17.03
CA LYS A 153 16.71 -4.91 16.99
C LYS A 153 17.03 -5.34 15.57
N THR A 154 16.01 -5.66 14.78
CA THR A 154 16.16 -6.05 13.36
C THR A 154 16.76 -4.91 12.54
N LYS A 155 16.27 -3.68 12.72
CA LYS A 155 16.85 -2.49 12.06
C LYS A 155 18.32 -2.30 12.42
N ALA A 156 18.64 -2.34 13.71
CA ALA A 156 20.01 -2.18 14.17
C ALA A 156 20.95 -3.26 13.59
N ALA A 157 20.49 -4.52 13.52
CA ALA A 157 21.26 -5.61 12.93
C ALA A 157 21.45 -5.49 11.41
N ALA A 158 20.50 -4.87 10.70
CA ALA A 158 20.61 -4.60 9.27
C ALA A 158 21.61 -3.46 8.95
N GLY A 159 21.97 -2.64 9.94
CA GLY A 159 22.80 -1.44 9.72
C GLY A 159 22.07 -0.34 8.94
N ALA A 160 20.73 -0.32 9.01
CA ALA A 160 19.83 0.58 8.27
C ALA A 160 18.94 1.43 9.19
#